data_AF-A0A7Z1TFE4-F1
#
_entry.id   AF-A0A7Z1TFE4-F1
#
_cell.length_a   1.000
_cell.length_b   1.000
_cell.length_c   1.000
_cell.angle_alpha   90.00
_cell.angle_beta   90.00
_cell.angle_gamma   90.00
#
_symmetry.space_group_name_H-M   'P 1'
#
loop_
_entity.id
_entity.type
_entity.pdbx_description
1 polymer ?
#
loop_
_entity_poly.entity_id
_entity_poly.type
_entity_poly.pdbx_seq_one_letter_code
_entity_poly.pdbx_strand_id
1 'polypeptide(L)'
;MKTELNTTEQFISEAECLYNHYMNKRLRNQSVYFYHLLKNKKDMNEVIENIIEKTKVYFYGTEGEQKAERISGSVNYVKVKQHLRQLWIVYKCVYR
;
A
#
# COMPACT_ATOMS: atom_id res chain seq x y z
N MET A 1 21.91 -1.71 -13.35
CA MET A 1 20.57 -1.95 -12.80
C MET A 1 19.91 -0.62 -12.43
N LYS A 2 19.18 0.01 -13.37
CA LYS A 2 18.33 1.19 -13.10
C LYS A 2 16.82 0.85 -13.13
N THR A 3 16.47 -0.36 -13.55
CA THR A 3 15.10 -0.79 -13.82
C THR A 3 14.31 -1.11 -12.54
N GLU A 4 14.86 -1.87 -11.59
CA GLU A 4 14.16 -2.26 -10.34
C GLU A 4 13.79 -1.07 -9.45
N LEU A 5 14.66 -0.06 -9.37
CA LEU A 5 14.45 1.11 -8.54
C LEU A 5 13.28 1.95 -9.07
N ASN A 6 13.22 2.13 -10.39
CA ASN A 6 12.11 2.80 -11.07
C ASN A 6 10.79 2.02 -10.88
N THR A 7 10.80 0.68 -11.02
CA THR A 7 9.57 -0.12 -10.86
C THR A 7 9.07 -0.13 -9.40
N THR A 8 9.97 -0.18 -8.42
CA THR A 8 9.59 -0.14 -7.00
C THR A 8 8.98 1.21 -6.62
N GLU A 9 9.55 2.32 -7.09
CA GLU A 9 9.03 3.66 -6.80
C GLU A 9 7.67 3.92 -7.46
N GLN A 10 7.49 3.45 -8.70
CA GLN A 10 6.19 3.47 -9.37
C GLN A 10 5.16 2.64 -8.58
N PHE A 11 5.52 1.44 -8.13
CA PHE A 11 4.63 0.60 -7.31
C PHE A 11 4.26 1.30 -6.00
N ILE A 12 5.23 1.94 -5.34
CA ILE A 12 4.99 2.71 -4.10
C ILE A 12 3.99 3.83 -4.35
N SER A 13 4.12 4.58 -5.45
CA SER A 13 3.20 5.66 -5.80
C SER A 13 1.76 5.16 -5.95
N GLU A 14 1.56 4.04 -6.64
CA GLU A 14 0.24 3.43 -6.80
C GLU A 14 -0.33 2.92 -5.46
N ALA A 15 0.50 2.23 -4.67
CA ALA A 15 0.10 1.73 -3.36
C ALA A 15 -0.28 2.86 -2.40
N GLU A 16 0.46 3.98 -2.42
CA GLU A 16 0.17 5.17 -1.62
C GLU A 16 -1.16 5.82 -2.03
N CYS A 17 -1.43 5.93 -3.33
CA CYS A 17 -2.70 6.46 -3.82
C CYS A 17 -3.88 5.63 -3.31
N LEU A 18 -3.79 4.30 -3.42
CA LEU A 18 -4.82 3.36 -2.93
C LEU A 18 -4.96 3.41 -1.40
N TYR A 19 -3.84 3.50 -0.67
CA TYR A 19 -3.82 3.63 0.78
C TYR A 19 -4.55 4.90 1.22
N ASN A 20 -4.18 6.06 0.66
CA ASN A 20 -4.77 7.35 0.99
C ASN A 20 -6.26 7.38 0.65
N HIS A 21 -6.66 6.82 -0.50
CA HIS A 21 -8.07 6.68 -0.85
C HIS A 21 -8.85 5.85 0.18
N TYR A 22 -8.30 4.71 0.60
CA TYR A 22 -8.91 3.86 1.62
C TYR A 22 -9.06 4.60 2.96
N MET A 23 -7.98 5.24 3.43
CA MET A 23 -7.96 5.97 4.70
C MET A 23 -8.94 7.13 4.71
N ASN A 24 -8.96 7.94 3.64
CA ASN A 24 -9.87 9.08 3.52
C ASN A 24 -11.34 8.63 3.45
N LYS A 25 -11.64 7.54 2.74
CA LYS A 25 -12.99 6.98 2.68
C LYS A 25 -13.46 6.47 4.04
N ARG A 26 -12.60 5.77 4.79
CA ARG A 26 -12.91 5.30 6.14
C ARG A 26 -13.11 6.46 7.11
N LEU A 27 -12.24 7.47 7.07
CA LEU A 27 -12.37 8.66 7.91
C LEU A 27 -13.72 9.37 7.70
N ARG A 28 -14.14 9.54 6.45
CA ARG A 28 -15.41 10.23 6.11
C ARG A 28 -16.65 9.42 6.52
N ASN A 29 -16.62 8.11 6.30
CA ASN A 29 -17.84 7.29 6.44
C ASN A 29 -17.95 6.62 7.82
N GLN A 30 -16.82 6.38 8.49
CA GLN A 30 -16.73 5.55 9.70
C GLN A 30 -15.60 6.04 10.62
N SER A 31 -15.65 7.31 11.01
CA SER A 31 -14.60 7.97 11.80
C SER A 31 -14.25 7.24 13.10
N VAL A 32 -15.23 6.74 13.86
CA VAL A 32 -14.99 5.97 15.10
C VAL A 32 -14.15 4.73 14.82
N TYR A 33 -14.55 3.93 13.82
CA TYR A 33 -13.79 2.74 13.41
C TYR A 33 -12.40 3.09 12.91
N PHE A 34 -12.26 4.22 12.19
CA PHE A 34 -10.96 4.71 11.72
C PHE A 34 -9.98 4.96 12.87
N TYR A 35 -10.41 5.59 13.97
CA TYR A 35 -9.54 5.81 15.14
C TYR A 35 -9.16 4.51 15.85
N HIS A 36 -10.07 3.54 15.94
CA HIS A 36 -9.76 2.21 16.47
C HIS A 36 -8.77 1.47 15.59
N LEU A 37 -8.99 1.50 14.28
CA LEU A 37 -8.13 0.91 13.26
C LEU A 37 -6.69 1.44 13.39
N LEU A 38 -6.50 2.76 13.46
CA LEU A 38 -5.17 3.37 13.61
C LEU A 38 -4.41 2.93 14.88
N LYS A 39 -5.13 2.58 15.95
CA LYS A 39 -4.53 2.09 17.20
C LYS A 39 -4.20 0.60 17.14
N ASN A 40 -4.89 -0.17 16.31
CA ASN A 40 -4.69 -1.61 16.18
C ASN A 40 -3.61 -1.96 15.14
N LYS A 41 -2.45 -2.41 15.63
CA LYS A 41 -1.32 -2.83 14.78
C LYS A 41 -1.65 -4.02 13.88
N LYS A 42 -2.45 -4.99 14.36
CA LYS A 42 -2.79 -6.18 13.60
C LYS A 42 -3.64 -5.81 12.40
N ASP A 43 -4.71 -5.06 12.64
CA ASP A 43 -5.64 -4.63 11.59
C ASP A 43 -4.94 -3.72 10.57
N MET A 44 -4.05 -2.82 11.03
CA MET A 44 -3.29 -1.96 10.11
C MET A 44 -2.30 -2.73 9.24
N ASN A 45 -1.66 -3.77 9.78
CA ASN A 45 -0.83 -4.65 8.95
C ASN A 45 -1.67 -5.35 7.89
N GLU A 46 -2.87 -5.83 8.24
CA GLU A 46 -3.79 -6.45 7.29
C GLU A 46 -4.23 -5.48 6.20
N VAL A 47 -4.54 -4.22 6.55
CA VAL A 47 -4.82 -3.17 5.56
C VAL A 47 -3.62 -2.97 4.63
N ILE A 48 -2.40 -2.92 5.15
CA ILE A 48 -1.19 -2.74 4.34
C ILE A 48 -1.01 -3.90 3.35
N GLU A 49 -1.15 -5.15 3.80
CA GLU A 49 -1.06 -6.32 2.91
C GLU A 49 -2.17 -6.28 1.85
N ASN A 50 -3.41 -5.95 2.23
CA ASN A 50 -4.53 -5.82 1.29
C ASN A 50 -4.31 -4.71 0.24
N ILE A 51 -3.71 -3.58 0.64
CA ILE A 51 -3.35 -2.52 -0.31
C ILE A 51 -2.27 -3.02 -1.28
N ILE A 52 -1.25 -3.74 -0.81
CA ILE A 52 -0.22 -4.31 -1.68
C ILE A 52 -0.84 -5.29 -2.67
N GLU A 53 -1.68 -6.22 -2.24
CA GLU A 53 -2.33 -7.19 -3.15
C GLU A 53 -3.21 -6.50 -4.20
N LYS A 54 -3.99 -5.50 -3.79
CA LYS A 54 -4.74 -4.67 -4.76
C LYS A 54 -3.82 -3.95 -5.74
N THR A 55 -2.73 -3.39 -5.24
CA THR A 55 -1.75 -2.68 -6.06
C THR A 55 -1.14 -3.64 -7.09
N LYS A 56 -0.82 -4.88 -6.73
CA LYS A 56 -0.33 -5.90 -7.68
C LYS A 56 -1.30 -6.10 -8.84
N VAL A 57 -2.60 -6.23 -8.55
CA VAL A 57 -3.64 -6.41 -9.58
C VAL A 57 -3.70 -5.20 -10.52
N TYR A 58 -3.63 -3.98 -10.00
CA TYR A 58 -3.63 -2.77 -10.82
C TYR A 58 -2.33 -2.59 -11.62
N PHE A 59 -1.19 -2.85 -10.98
CA PHE A 59 0.14 -2.53 -11.49
C PHE A 59 0.63 -3.54 -12.54
N TYR A 60 0.36 -4.83 -12.36
CA TYR A 60 0.70 -5.85 -13.34
C TYR A 60 -0.41 -6.09 -14.37
N GLY A 61 -1.61 -5.55 -14.13
CA GLY A 61 -2.80 -5.80 -14.93
C GLY A 61 -3.23 -7.27 -14.90
N THR A 62 -4.20 -7.62 -15.73
CA THR A 62 -4.55 -9.02 -16.05
C THR A 62 -3.65 -9.60 -17.16
N GLU A 63 -2.51 -8.98 -17.45
CA GLU A 63 -1.63 -9.40 -18.54
C GLU A 63 -0.94 -10.74 -18.18
N GLY A 64 -0.66 -11.56 -19.20
CA GLY A 64 -0.25 -12.96 -19.05
C GLY A 64 0.87 -13.21 -18.03
N GLU A 65 0.79 -14.36 -17.35
CA GLU A 65 1.60 -14.76 -16.18
C GLU A 65 3.09 -14.42 -16.29
N GLN A 66 3.70 -14.62 -17.47
CA GLN A 66 5.13 -14.39 -17.68
C GLN A 66 5.57 -12.91 -17.58
N LYS A 67 4.71 -11.95 -17.93
CA LYS A 67 5.03 -10.51 -17.83
C LYS A 67 4.81 -10.02 -16.40
N ALA A 68 3.75 -10.52 -15.73
CA ALA A 68 3.50 -10.27 -14.32
C ALA A 68 4.63 -10.80 -13.42
N GLU A 69 5.16 -12.00 -13.68
CA GLU A 69 6.28 -12.56 -12.92
C GLU A 69 7.57 -11.73 -13.05
N ARG A 70 7.93 -11.29 -14.26
CA ARG A 70 9.13 -10.45 -14.48
C ARG A 70 9.04 -9.10 -13.78
N ILE A 71 7.89 -8.43 -13.85
CA ILE A 71 7.71 -7.13 -13.20
C ILE A 71 7.61 -7.32 -11.68
N SER A 72 6.94 -8.38 -11.20
CA SER A 72 6.87 -8.72 -9.78
C SER A 72 8.23 -9.02 -9.16
N GLY A 73 9.11 -9.71 -9.88
CA GLY A 73 10.50 -9.94 -9.47
C GLY A 73 11.33 -8.66 -9.35
N SER A 74 10.91 -7.56 -9.99
CA SER A 74 11.62 -6.28 -9.98
C SER A 74 11.16 -5.29 -8.89
N VAL A 75 10.08 -5.60 -8.17
CA VAL A 75 9.55 -4.76 -7.09
C VAL A 75 10.10 -5.20 -5.74
N ASN A 76 10.74 -4.29 -5.02
CA ASN A 76 11.17 -4.54 -3.65
C ASN A 76 10.01 -4.35 -2.67
N TYR A 77 9.27 -5.43 -2.40
CA TYR A 77 8.13 -5.41 -1.48
C TYR A 77 8.49 -5.10 -0.02
N VAL A 78 9.74 -5.31 0.41
CA VAL A 78 10.19 -4.90 1.74
C VAL A 78 10.18 -3.38 1.84
N LYS A 79 10.69 -2.67 0.83
CA LYS A 79 10.67 -1.21 0.73
C LYS A 79 9.22 -0.69 0.66
N VAL A 80 8.35 -1.34 -0.12
CA VAL A 80 6.91 -1.00 -0.19
C VAL A 80 6.24 -1.10 1.19
N LYS A 81 6.40 -2.23 1.89
CA LYS A 81 5.82 -2.42 3.24
C LYS A 81 6.35 -1.39 4.23
N GLN A 82 7.63 -1.06 4.15
CA GLN A 82 8.25 -0.04 5.00
C GLN A 82 7.63 1.34 4.76
N HIS A 83 7.45 1.73 3.49
CA HIS A 83 6.81 2.99 3.11
C HIS A 83 5.37 3.10 3.63
N LEU A 84 4.55 2.07 3.41
CA LEU A 84 3.16 2.07 3.89
C LEU A 84 3.06 2.11 5.43
N ARG A 85 4.03 1.53 6.15
CA ARG A 85 4.13 1.66 7.62
C ARG A 85 4.48 3.09 8.05
N GLN A 86 5.32 3.78 7.29
CA GLN A 86 5.62 5.21 7.55
C GLN A 86 4.37 6.06 7.37
N LEU A 87 3.59 5.83 6.31
CA LEU A 87 2.30 6.50 6.12
C LEU A 87 1.36 6.24 7.30
N TRP A 88 1.26 4.99 7.77
CA TRP A 88 0.46 4.69 8.97
C TRP A 88 0.91 5.51 10.19
N ILE A 89 2.22 5.64 10.42
CA ILE A 89 2.74 6.48 11.52
C ILE A 89 2.32 7.94 11.33
N VAL A 90 2.43 8.48 10.12
CA VAL A 90 1.98 9.86 9.80
C VAL A 90 0.49 10.02 10.13
N TYR A 91 -0.36 9.10 9.67
CA TYR A 91 -1.79 9.14 10.00
C TYR A 91 -2.07 9.06 11.51
N LYS A 92 -1.34 8.21 12.26
CA LYS A 92 -1.45 8.17 13.73
C LYS A 92 -1.04 9.48 14.40
N CYS A 93 -0.09 10.20 13.83
CA CYS A 93 0.36 11.48 14.36
C CYS A 93 -0.64 12.60 14.09
N VAL A 94 -1.24 12.62 12.89
CA VAL A 94 -2.21 13.66 12.48
C VAL A 94 -3.56 13.49 13.17
N TYR A 95 -4.04 12.25 13.32
CA TYR A 95 -5.40 11.95 13.80
C TYR A 95 -5.39 11.36 15.22
N ARG A 96 -4.50 11.86 16.07
CA ARG A 96 -4.25 11.33 17.41
C ARG A 96 -5.34 11.67 18.41
#